data_AF-A0AAV2Z1E3-F1
#
_entry.id   AF-A0AAV2Z1E3-F1
#
_cell.length_a   1.000
_cell.length_b   1.000
_cell.length_c   1.000
_cell.angle_alpha   90.00
_cell.angle_beta   90.00
_cell.angle_gamma   90.00
#
_symmetry.space_group_name_H-M   'P 1'
#
loop_
_entity.id
_entity.type
_entity.pdbx_description
1 polymer ?
#
loop_
_entity_poly.entity_id
_entity_poly.type
_entity_poly.pdbx_seq_one_letter_code
_entity_poly.pdbx_strand_id
1 'polypeptide(L)'
;FRFPISQPRILAALLQLPTRVITSERDNGPAFEALAIVCRRLTEPSRWSACQRQKETSAGATLSRIFNHTISPIYATFAAKINLDRSLINTRAGMYSTTTEEIGGPLIGCMGYIDGVHIWG
;
A
#
# COMPACT_ATOMS: atom_id res chain seq x y z
N PHE A 1 10.05 -1.97 5.00
CA PHE A 1 10.87 -0.82 5.48
C PHE A 1 11.38 -1.08 6.90
N ARG A 2 12.67 -0.87 7.19
CA ARG A 2 13.22 -0.88 8.56
C ARG A 2 13.69 0.52 8.95
N PHE A 3 12.76 1.37 9.35
CA PHE A 3 13.08 2.67 9.95
C PHE A 3 13.27 2.47 11.47
N PRO A 4 14.38 2.92 12.09
CA PRO A 4 14.47 3.12 13.54
C PRO A 4 13.30 3.95 14.06
N ILE A 5 12.81 3.70 15.27
CA ILE A 5 11.57 4.29 15.85
C ILE A 5 11.53 5.84 15.80
N SER A 6 12.67 6.51 15.75
CA SER A 6 12.76 7.98 15.61
C SER A 6 12.55 8.51 14.19
N GLN A 7 12.77 7.70 13.16
CA GLN A 7 12.74 8.12 11.75
C GLN A 7 11.33 8.29 11.15
N PRO A 8 10.27 7.55 11.56
CA PRO A 8 8.91 7.75 11.05
C PRO A 8 8.37 9.17 11.26
N ARG A 9 8.76 9.84 12.35
CA ARG A 9 8.36 11.23 12.61
C ARG A 9 9.03 12.21 11.66
N ILE A 10 10.32 12.01 11.41
CA ILE A 10 11.09 12.81 10.45
C ILE A 10 10.54 12.58 9.04
N LEU A 11 10.27 11.32 8.68
CA LEU A 11 9.71 10.96 7.39
C LEU A 11 8.29 11.55 7.20
N ALA A 12 7.46 11.54 8.23
CA ALA A 12 6.14 12.20 8.17
C ALA A 12 6.26 13.70 7.91
N ALA A 13 7.22 14.38 8.53
CA ALA A 13 7.50 15.79 8.27
C ALA A 13 8.02 16.03 6.85
N LEU A 14 8.95 15.20 6.36
CA LEU A 14 9.47 15.28 4.98
C LEU A 14 8.40 15.01 3.92
N LEU A 15 7.45 14.14 4.23
CA LEU A 15 6.28 13.84 3.40
C LEU A 15 5.14 14.85 3.58
N GLN A 16 5.37 15.91 4.37
CA GLN A 16 4.42 17.01 4.60
C GLN A 16 3.07 16.53 5.17
N LEU A 17 3.09 15.47 5.98
CA LEU A 17 1.89 14.98 6.64
C LEU A 17 1.47 15.92 7.79
N PRO A 18 0.16 16.10 8.02
CA PRO A 18 -0.33 16.83 9.19
C PRO A 18 0.08 16.11 10.48
N THR A 19 0.09 16.80 11.63
CA THR A 19 0.43 16.16 12.92
C THR A 19 -0.48 14.97 13.25
N ARG A 20 -1.75 15.06 12.83
CA ARG A 20 -2.76 14.01 12.99
C ARG A 20 -3.46 13.76 11.67
N VAL A 21 -3.74 12.49 11.39
CA VAL A 21 -4.57 12.07 10.26
C VAL A 21 -5.98 11.87 10.79
N ILE A 22 -6.94 12.57 10.18
CA ILE A 22 -8.36 12.51 10.55
C ILE A 22 -9.14 12.19 9.27
N THR A 23 -9.71 10.99 9.20
CA THR A 23 -10.52 10.57 8.05
C THR A 23 -11.91 11.21 8.10
N SER A 24 -12.64 11.19 6.98
CA SER A 24 -14.05 11.60 6.92
C SER A 24 -14.94 10.81 7.88
N GLU A 25 -14.55 9.58 8.21
CA GLU A 25 -15.26 8.67 9.10
C GLU A 25 -14.82 8.88 10.56
N ARG A 26 -14.08 9.97 10.81
CA ARG A 26 -13.55 10.39 12.11
C ARG A 26 -12.56 9.41 12.74
N ASP A 27 -11.98 8.50 11.95
CA ASP A 27 -10.81 7.75 12.42
C ASP A 27 -9.67 8.76 12.62
N ASN A 28 -9.03 8.73 13.79
CA ASN A 28 -8.08 9.75 14.19
C ASN A 28 -6.83 9.11 14.79
N GLY A 29 -5.68 9.39 14.19
CA GLY A 29 -4.39 8.86 14.65
C GLY A 29 -3.24 9.83 14.46
N PRO A 30 -2.12 9.63 15.17
CA PRO A 30 -0.87 10.32 14.87
C PRO A 30 -0.41 10.01 13.44
N ALA A 31 0.15 10.99 12.74
CA ALA A 31 0.62 10.77 11.36
C ALA A 31 1.73 9.72 11.23
N PHE A 32 2.55 9.52 12.26
CA PHE A 32 3.57 8.47 12.22
C PHE A 32 2.96 7.05 12.19
N GLU A 33 1.82 6.83 12.84
CA GLU A 33 1.11 5.54 12.81
C GLU A 33 0.46 5.33 11.45
N ALA A 34 -0.17 6.37 10.91
CA ALA A 34 -0.74 6.35 9.56
C ALA A 34 0.34 6.07 8.50
N LEU A 35 1.51 6.68 8.65
CA LEU A 35 2.66 6.42 7.77
C LEU A 35 3.20 4.99 7.93
N ALA A 36 3.23 4.44 9.14
CA ALA A 36 3.61 3.05 9.35
C ALA A 36 2.64 2.07 8.64
N ILE A 37 1.33 2.37 8.64
CA ILE A 37 0.31 1.62 7.90
C ILE A 37 0.60 1.67 6.39
N VAL A 38 0.91 2.86 5.85
CA VAL A 38 1.30 3.04 4.44
C VAL A 38 2.57 2.23 4.11
N CYS A 39 3.64 2.40 4.88
CA CYS A 39 4.91 1.70 4.65
C CYS A 39 4.74 0.18 4.69
N ARG A 40 3.95 -0.36 5.63
CA ARG A 40 3.70 -1.79 5.72
C ARG A 40 2.97 -2.30 4.48
N ARG A 41 1.90 -1.61 4.05
CA ARG A 41 1.12 -2.00 2.87
C ARG A 41 1.91 -1.92 1.56
N LEU A 42 2.88 -1.01 1.48
CA LEU A 42 3.78 -0.91 0.33
C LEU A 42 4.94 -1.92 0.38
N THR A 43 5.28 -2.49 1.55
CA THR A 43 6.35 -3.50 1.67
C THR A 43 5.85 -4.89 1.32
N GLU A 44 4.60 -5.20 1.64
CA GLU A 44 4.05 -6.54 1.49
C GLU A 44 2.59 -6.47 1.02
N PRO A 45 2.19 -7.24 -0.01
CA PRO A 45 0.81 -7.38 -0.41
C PRO A 45 0.00 -8.23 0.60
N SER A 46 -0.03 -7.84 1.88
CA SER A 46 -0.75 -8.55 2.95
C SER A 46 -2.20 -8.09 3.06
N ARG A 47 -3.19 -8.99 3.15
CA ARG A 47 -4.58 -8.61 3.47
C ARG A 47 -4.62 -7.80 4.77
N TRP A 48 -5.46 -6.77 4.86
CA TRP A 48 -5.62 -6.01 6.12
C TRP A 48 -6.01 -6.90 7.30
N SER A 49 -6.68 -8.04 7.04
CA SER A 49 -6.98 -9.08 8.01
C SER A 49 -5.73 -9.71 8.66
N ALA A 50 -4.59 -9.75 7.96
CA ALA A 50 -3.31 -10.19 8.52
C ALA A 50 -2.68 -9.15 9.48
N CYS A 51 -3.10 -7.88 9.38
CA CYS A 51 -2.74 -6.81 10.32
C CYS A 51 -3.72 -6.68 11.49
N GLN A 52 -4.86 -7.39 11.45
CA GLN A 52 -5.80 -7.40 12.57
C GLN A 52 -5.24 -8.30 13.67
N ARG A 53 -5.19 -7.78 14.90
CA ARG A 53 -5.31 -8.70 16.04
C ARG A 53 -6.69 -9.34 15.91
N GLN A 54 -6.75 -10.66 16.02
CA GLN A 54 -7.83 -11.61 15.69
C GLN A 54 -9.26 -11.30 16.23
N LYS A 55 -9.50 -10.14 16.85
CA LYS A 55 -10.72 -9.77 17.59
C LYS A 55 -11.41 -8.48 17.13
N GLU A 56 -10.90 -7.74 16.13
CA GLU A 56 -11.52 -6.48 15.68
C GLU A 56 -11.90 -6.50 14.20
N THR A 57 -13.12 -6.94 13.90
CA THR A 57 -13.68 -7.02 12.55
C THR A 57 -13.70 -5.66 11.83
N SER A 58 -13.83 -4.56 12.59
CA SER A 58 -13.87 -3.18 12.09
C SER A 58 -12.50 -2.61 11.70
N ALA A 59 -11.41 -3.22 12.19
CA ALA A 59 -10.06 -2.69 12.02
C ALA A 59 -9.60 -2.70 10.55
N GLY A 60 -10.10 -3.62 9.73
CA GLY A 60 -9.73 -3.69 8.31
C GLY A 60 -10.22 -2.48 7.50
N ALA A 61 -11.46 -2.06 7.75
CA ALA A 61 -12.04 -0.90 7.09
C ALA A 61 -11.36 0.40 7.55
N THR A 62 -11.09 0.54 8.86
CA THR A 62 -10.34 1.66 9.42
C THR A 62 -8.93 1.75 8.85
N LEU A 63 -8.18 0.65 8.79
CA LEU A 63 -6.85 0.62 8.20
C LEU A 63 -6.86 1.03 6.71
N SER A 64 -7.85 0.55 5.96
CA SER A 64 -8.03 0.93 4.55
C SER A 64 -8.31 2.42 4.38
N ARG A 65 -9.20 2.99 5.21
CA ARG A 65 -9.50 4.42 5.18
C ARG A 65 -8.29 5.27 5.56
N ILE A 66 -7.59 4.92 6.63
CA ILE A 66 -6.36 5.61 7.04
C ILE A 66 -5.31 5.54 5.93
N PHE A 67 -5.12 4.35 5.33
CA PHE A 67 -4.19 4.17 4.21
C PHE A 67 -4.54 5.09 3.04
N ASN A 68 -5.77 5.02 2.52
CA ASN A 68 -6.20 5.80 1.35
C ASN A 68 -6.13 7.30 1.63
N HIS A 69 -6.57 7.73 2.81
CA HIS A 69 -6.53 9.14 3.20
C HIS A 69 -5.10 9.66 3.35
N THR A 70 -4.15 8.81 3.76
CA THR A 70 -2.75 9.20 3.94
C THR A 70 -1.95 9.14 2.65
N ILE A 71 -2.16 8.13 1.81
CA ILE A 71 -1.38 7.95 0.57
C ILE A 71 -1.81 8.93 -0.53
N SER A 72 -3.09 9.33 -0.57
CA SER A 72 -3.61 10.26 -1.58
C SER A 72 -2.86 11.60 -1.63
N PRO A 73 -2.68 12.34 -0.51
CA PRO A 73 -1.92 13.59 -0.52
C PRO A 73 -0.42 13.37 -0.80
N ILE A 74 0.17 12.30 -0.28
CA ILE A 74 1.57 11.94 -0.60
C ILE A 74 1.72 11.76 -2.11
N TYR A 75 0.83 10.98 -2.74
CA TYR A 75 0.87 10.76 -4.18
C TYR A 75 0.65 12.08 -4.94
N ALA A 76 -0.33 12.90 -4.57
CA ALA A 76 -0.57 14.19 -5.22
C ALA A 76 0.68 15.10 -5.18
N THR A 77 1.39 15.15 -4.05
CA THR A 77 2.59 15.98 -3.88
C THR A 77 3.81 15.42 -4.63
N PHE A 78 3.96 14.10 -4.67
CA PHE A 78 5.18 13.47 -5.18
C PHE A 78 5.01 12.75 -6.53
N ALA A 79 3.81 12.75 -7.14
CA ALA A 79 3.50 12.04 -8.39
C ALA A 79 4.48 12.38 -9.52
N ALA A 80 4.85 13.66 -9.66
CA ALA A 80 5.81 14.09 -10.68
C ALA A 80 7.23 13.52 -10.48
N LYS A 81 7.57 13.08 -9.27
CA LYS A 81 8.86 12.46 -8.93
C LYS A 81 8.81 10.92 -8.98
N ILE A 82 7.61 10.34 -9.00
CA ILE A 82 7.44 8.90 -9.13
C ILE A 82 7.62 8.55 -10.61
N ASN A 83 8.82 8.07 -10.94
CA ASN A 83 9.09 7.60 -12.30
C ASN A 83 8.39 6.25 -12.51
N LEU A 84 7.27 6.29 -13.24
CA LEU A 84 6.54 5.12 -13.66
C LEU A 84 6.51 5.10 -15.19
N ASP A 85 7.19 4.12 -15.80
CA ASP A 85 7.16 3.94 -17.25
C ASP A 85 5.79 3.42 -17.68
N ARG A 86 4.86 4.36 -17.88
CA ARG A 86 3.49 4.07 -18.30
C ARG A 86 3.44 3.41 -19.67
N SER A 87 4.40 3.71 -20.56
CA SER A 87 4.48 3.08 -21.87
C SER A 87 4.78 1.59 -21.71
N LEU A 88 5.80 1.26 -20.92
CA LEU A 88 6.17 -0.11 -20.62
C LEU A 88 5.00 -0.89 -20.01
N ILE A 89 4.30 -0.28 -19.05
CA ILE A 89 3.14 -0.89 -18.40
C ILE A 89 2.03 -1.12 -19.43
N ASN A 90 1.63 -0.11 -20.20
CA ASN A 90 0.55 -0.26 -21.17
C ASN A 90 0.88 -1.27 -22.27
N THR A 91 2.13 -1.31 -22.75
CA THR A 91 2.59 -2.29 -23.75
C THR A 91 2.58 -3.71 -23.20
N ARG A 92 2.92 -3.90 -21.93
CA ARG A 92 3.05 -5.24 -21.34
C ARG A 92 1.85 -5.70 -20.54
N ALA A 93 0.91 -4.82 -20.21
CA ALA A 93 -0.20 -5.14 -19.33
C ALA A 93 -1.10 -6.24 -19.89
N GLY A 94 -1.38 -6.19 -21.20
CA GLY A 94 -2.11 -7.25 -21.89
C GLY A 94 -1.39 -8.59 -21.80
N MET A 95 -0.08 -8.61 -22.12
CA MET A 95 0.74 -9.83 -22.00
C MET A 95 0.73 -10.40 -20.59
N TYR A 96 0.94 -9.57 -19.57
CA TYR A 96 0.95 -10.02 -18.17
C TYR A 96 -0.41 -10.56 -17.72
N SER A 97 -1.51 -9.96 -18.19
CA SER A 97 -2.86 -10.47 -17.93
C SER A 97 -3.08 -11.83 -18.57
N THR A 98 -2.78 -11.96 -19.86
CA THR A 98 -2.92 -13.22 -20.59
C THR A 98 -2.07 -14.33 -19.98
N THR A 99 -0.81 -14.06 -19.64
CA THR A 99 0.05 -15.04 -18.97
C THR A 99 -0.48 -15.42 -17.59
N THR A 100 -1.07 -14.49 -16.84
CA THR A 100 -1.69 -14.80 -15.53
C THR A 100 -2.88 -15.74 -15.71
N GLU A 101 -3.71 -15.52 -16.73
CA GLU A 101 -4.84 -16.39 -17.08
C GLU A 101 -4.36 -17.78 -17.53
N GLU A 102 -3.32 -17.86 -18.36
CA GLU A 102 -2.73 -19.12 -18.86
C GLU A 102 -2.15 -19.98 -17.73
N ILE A 103 -1.58 -19.37 -16.69
CA ILE A 103 -1.05 -20.07 -15.50
C ILE A 103 -2.18 -20.53 -14.56
N GLY A 104 -3.45 -20.22 -14.88
CA GLY A 104 -4.62 -20.61 -14.08
C GLY A 104 -5.02 -19.56 -13.05
N GLY A 105 -4.68 -18.29 -13.29
CA GLY A 105 -5.10 -17.18 -12.46
C GLY A 105 -6.62 -17.09 -12.32
N PRO A 106 -7.16 -16.85 -11.12
CA PRO A 106 -8.61 -16.90 -10.86
C PRO A 106 -9.38 -15.68 -11.38
N LEU A 107 -8.69 -14.67 -11.92
CA LEU A 107 -9.27 -13.38 -12.32
C LEU A 107 -8.88 -13.03 -13.75
N ILE A 108 -9.88 -12.64 -14.55
CA ILE A 108 -9.74 -12.23 -15.95
C ILE A 108 -9.34 -10.75 -16.01
N GLY A 109 -8.43 -10.39 -16.91
CA GLY A 109 -7.99 -9.00 -17.09
C GLY A 109 -7.08 -8.49 -15.97
N CYS A 110 -6.55 -9.39 -15.13
CA CYS A 110 -5.73 -9.04 -13.97
C CYS A 110 -4.28 -9.44 -14.19
N MET A 111 -3.36 -8.55 -13.80
CA MET A 111 -1.94 -8.86 -13.76
C MET A 111 -1.56 -9.42 -12.39
N GLY A 112 -0.98 -10.61 -12.36
CA GLY A 112 -0.30 -11.13 -11.19
C GLY A 112 1.08 -10.48 -11.01
N TYR A 113 1.48 -10.24 -9.77
CA TYR A 113 2.87 -9.95 -9.42
C TYR A 113 3.42 -11.14 -8.64
N ILE A 114 4.62 -11.61 -9.00
CA ILE A 114 5.28 -12.70 -8.29
C ILE A 114 5.81 -12.13 -6.98
N ASP A 115 5.05 -12.34 -5.91
CA ASP A 115 5.56 -12.14 -4.56
C ASP A 115 6.42 -13.36 -4.21
N GLY A 116 7.71 -13.14 -3.99
CA GLY A 116 8.69 -14.21 -3.80
C GLY A 116 8.42 -14.99 -2.53
N VAL A 117 7.64 -16.08 -2.63
CA VAL A 117 7.44 -17.05 -1.56
C VAL A 117 7.92 -18.41 -2.04
N HIS A 118 9.13 -18.76 -1.60
CA HIS A 118 9.76 -20.09 -1.57
C HIS A 118 9.49 -21.06 -2.75
N ILE A 119 10.47 -21.16 -3.65
CA ILE A 119 10.76 -22.44 -4.33
C ILE A 119 11.44 -23.39 -3.32
N TRP A 120 10.70 -24.37 -2.80
CA TRP A 120 11.31 -25.60 -2.28
C TRP A 120 11.21 -26.65 -3.37
N GLY A 121 12.37 -27.19 -3.76
CA GLY A 121 12.48 -28.32 -4.69
C GLY A 121 12.10 -29.65 -4.06
#